data_AF-A0AAX3X1I8-F1
#
_entry.id   AF-A0AAX3X1I8-F1
#
_cell.length_a   1.000
_cell.length_b   1.000
_cell.length_c   1.000
_cell.angle_alpha   90.00
_cell.angle_beta   90.00
_cell.angle_gamma   90.00
#
_symmetry.space_group_name_H-M   'P 1'
#
loop_
_entity.id
_entity.type
_entity.pdbx_description
1 polymer ?
#
loop_
_entity_poly.entity_id
_entity_poly.type
_entity_poly.pdbx_seq_one_letter_code
_entity_poly.pdbx_strand_id
1 'polypeptide(L)'
;MRQEEMIKTVKMYSFVLFTVILICIGSMLLFNSVDMGANSANGYLNTAMGGFMDTESFLVIQKGYIFSYLIVGGIFLLVGLLFFCIFLYKFLLKDIDLDKL
;
A
#
# COMPACT_ATOMS: atom_id res chain seq x y z
N MET A 1 -36.31 -4.15 -6.94
CA MET A 1 -36.21 -2.67 -6.91
C MET A 1 -35.57 -2.12 -5.63
N ARG A 2 -36.26 -1.99 -4.47
CA ARG A 2 -35.64 -1.35 -3.27
C ARG A 2 -34.46 -2.12 -2.65
N GLN A 3 -34.45 -3.45 -2.71
CA GLN A 3 -33.36 -4.28 -2.19
C GLN A 3 -32.07 -4.23 -3.06
N GLU A 4 -32.21 -4.04 -4.37
CA GLU A 4 -31.07 -4.04 -5.30
C GLU A 4 -30.24 -2.75 -5.21
N GLU A 5 -30.91 -1.63 -4.92
CA GLU A 5 -30.26 -0.33 -4.71
C GLU A 5 -29.40 -0.34 -3.44
N MET A 6 -29.92 -0.93 -2.36
CA MET A 6 -29.21 -1.09 -1.08
C MET A 6 -27.91 -1.89 -1.24
N ILE A 7 -27.94 -2.99 -2.01
CA ILE A 7 -26.77 -3.84 -2.26
C ILE A 7 -25.70 -3.10 -3.07
N LYS A 8 -26.09 -2.28 -4.05
CA LYS A 8 -25.16 -1.47 -4.84
C LYS A 8 -24.42 -0.46 -3.97
N THR A 9 -25.13 0.24 -3.09
CA THR A 9 -24.56 1.27 -2.21
C THR A 9 -23.56 0.65 -1.23
N VAL A 10 -23.90 -0.47 -0.58
CA VAL A 10 -23.00 -1.18 0.34
C VAL A 10 -21.74 -1.67 -0.37
N LYS A 11 -21.85 -2.24 -1.58
CA LYS A 11 -20.69 -2.66 -2.38
C LYS A 11 -19.77 -1.49 -2.71
N MET A 12 -20.32 -0.33 -3.06
CA MET A 12 -19.55 0.87 -3.38
C MET A 12 -18.75 1.36 -2.17
N TYR A 13 -19.38 1.50 -1.00
CA TYR A 13 -18.69 1.92 0.22
C TYR A 13 -17.60 0.95 0.66
N SER A 14 -17.87 -0.35 0.57
CA SER A 14 -16.87 -1.38 0.90
C SER A 14 -15.63 -1.30 0.02
N PHE A 15 -15.82 -1.09 -1.29
CA PHE A 15 -14.71 -0.93 -2.24
C PHE A 15 -13.87 0.32 -1.96
N VAL A 16 -14.51 1.44 -1.63
CA VAL A 16 -13.81 2.69 -1.27
C VAL A 16 -13.01 2.51 0.01
N LEU A 17 -13.61 1.92 1.06
CA LEU A 17 -12.90 1.64 2.31
C LEU A 17 -11.68 0.74 2.09
N PHE A 18 -11.82 -0.33 1.29
CA PHE A 18 -10.71 -1.21 0.95
C PHE A 18 -9.57 -0.46 0.26
N THR A 19 -9.90 0.40 -0.70
CA THR A 19 -8.91 1.19 -1.45
C THR A 19 -8.18 2.18 -0.54
N VAL A 20 -8.90 2.87 0.35
CA VAL A 20 -8.32 3.81 1.33
C VAL A 20 -7.37 3.07 2.27
N ILE A 21 -7.77 1.90 2.77
CA ILE A 21 -6.93 1.07 3.64
C ILE A 21 -5.64 0.64 2.91
N LEU A 22 -5.72 0.23 1.63
CA LEU A 22 -4.54 -0.11 0.84
C LEU A 22 -3.57 1.06 0.71
N ILE A 23 -4.08 2.26 0.42
CA ILE A 23 -3.25 3.47 0.28
C ILE A 23 -2.59 3.82 1.61
N CYS A 24 -3.34 3.76 2.72
CA CYS A 24 -2.81 4.01 4.06
C CYS A 24 -1.70 3.01 4.41
N ILE A 25 -1.93 1.71 4.20
CA ILE A 25 -0.93 0.67 4.49
C ILE A 25 0.30 0.85 3.60
N GLY A 26 0.12 1.06 2.29
CA GLY A 26 1.22 1.31 1.36
C GLY A 26 2.06 2.53 1.74
N SER A 27 1.40 3.61 2.16
CA SER A 27 2.06 4.83 2.64
C SER A 27 2.81 4.61 3.94
N MET A 28 2.21 3.93 4.92
CA MET A 28 2.86 3.60 6.18
C MET A 28 4.11 2.74 5.97
N LEU A 29 4.04 1.75 5.07
CA LEU A 29 5.18 0.90 4.70
C LEU A 29 6.30 1.71 4.06
N LEU A 30 5.98 2.69 3.21
CA LEU A 30 6.97 3.55 2.58
C LEU A 30 7.66 4.48 3.58
N PHE A 31 6.89 5.19 4.41
CA PHE A 31 7.47 6.12 5.39
C PHE A 31 8.30 5.41 6.45
N ASN A 32 7.86 4.23 6.90
CA ASN A 32 8.58 3.44 7.91
C ASN A 32 9.54 2.41 7.29
N SER A 33 9.74 2.41 5.97
CA SER A 33 10.57 1.41 5.27
C SER A 33 12.02 1.36 5.79
N VAL A 34 12.56 2.51 6.14
CA VAL A 34 13.92 2.65 6.70
C VAL A 34 14.00 2.01 8.08
N ASP A 35 13.11 2.39 9.00
CA ASP A 35 13.09 1.86 10.37
C ASP A 35 12.74 0.37 10.41
N MET A 36 11.73 -0.05 9.63
CA MET A 36 11.34 -1.46 9.52
C MET A 36 12.44 -2.31 8.89
N GLY A 37 13.09 -1.80 7.83
CA GLY A 37 14.20 -2.49 7.18
C GLY A 37 15.42 -2.60 8.09
N ALA A 38 15.75 -1.54 8.82
CA ALA A 38 16.84 -1.56 9.80
C ALA A 38 16.55 -2.50 10.97
N ASN A 39 15.32 -2.52 11.47
CA ASN A 39 14.93 -3.41 12.57
C ASN A 39 14.92 -4.88 12.13
N SER A 40 14.45 -5.19 10.92
CA SER A 40 14.50 -6.54 10.36
C SER A 40 15.94 -7.01 10.10
N ALA A 41 16.83 -6.11 9.67
CA ALA A 41 18.25 -6.42 9.51
C ALA A 41 18.95 -6.67 10.86
N ASN A 42 18.66 -5.84 11.87
CA ASN A 42 19.15 -6.08 13.24
C ASN A 42 18.58 -7.37 13.84
N GLY A 43 17.32 -7.68 13.55
CA GLY A 43 16.72 -8.97 13.91
C GLY A 43 17.51 -10.11 13.30
N TYR A 44 17.70 -10.10 11.99
CA TYR A 44 18.49 -11.10 11.27
C TYR A 44 19.92 -11.25 11.83
N LEU A 45 20.60 -10.14 12.13
CA LEU A 45 21.92 -10.16 12.75
C LEU A 45 21.92 -10.92 14.09
N ASN A 46 20.95 -10.64 14.95
CA ASN A 46 20.87 -11.23 16.29
C ASN A 46 20.44 -12.70 16.25
N THR A 47 19.44 -13.07 15.45
CA THR A 47 18.90 -14.45 15.43
C THR A 47 19.62 -15.38 14.46
N ALA A 48 20.01 -14.92 13.27
CA ALA A 48 20.59 -15.78 12.24
C ALA A 48 22.12 -15.81 12.27
N MET A 49 22.76 -14.71 12.65
CA MET A 49 24.23 -14.57 12.69
C MET A 49 24.81 -14.56 14.11
N GLY A 50 23.97 -14.72 15.15
CA GLY A 50 24.41 -14.76 16.54
C GLY A 50 25.01 -13.44 17.05
N GLY A 51 24.70 -12.31 16.39
CA GLY A 51 25.14 -10.97 16.78
C GLY A 51 26.45 -10.51 16.16
N PHE A 52 27.11 -11.31 15.33
CA PHE A 52 28.39 -10.97 14.71
C PHE A 52 28.32 -11.04 13.20
N MET A 53 28.62 -9.93 12.53
CA MET A 53 28.69 -9.82 11.08
C MET A 53 29.65 -8.69 10.70
N ASP A 54 30.30 -8.81 9.55
CA ASP A 54 31.08 -7.70 9.01
C ASP A 54 30.17 -6.53 8.60
N THR A 55 30.67 -5.31 8.77
CA THR A 55 29.91 -4.09 8.53
C THR A 55 29.44 -3.96 7.08
N GLU A 56 30.24 -4.42 6.12
CA GLU A 56 29.94 -4.31 4.69
C GLU A 56 28.76 -5.21 4.31
N SER A 57 28.79 -6.47 4.73
CA SER A 57 27.71 -7.41 4.47
C SER A 57 26.44 -7.03 5.23
N PHE A 58 26.56 -6.52 6.46
CA PHE A 58 25.40 -6.01 7.22
C PHE A 58 24.71 -4.86 6.49
N LEU A 59 25.48 -3.91 5.94
CA LEU A 59 24.94 -2.79 5.15
C LEU A 59 24.20 -3.27 3.90
N VAL A 60 24.70 -4.31 3.22
CA VAL A 60 24.03 -4.89 2.04
C VAL A 60 22.69 -5.51 2.43
N ILE A 61 22.65 -6.30 3.51
CA ILE A 61 21.42 -6.92 4.00
C ILE A 61 20.42 -5.85 4.45
N GLN A 62 20.88 -4.85 5.20
CA GLN A 62 20.04 -3.74 5.65
C GLN A 62 19.41 -3.00 4.47
N LYS A 63 20.20 -2.63 3.46
CA LYS A 63 19.67 -1.99 2.24
C LYS A 63 18.69 -2.91 1.51
N GLY A 64 18.95 -4.21 1.46
CA GLY A 64 18.05 -5.20 0.86
C GLY A 64 16.67 -5.22 1.55
N TYR A 65 16.64 -5.24 2.88
CA TYR A 65 15.38 -5.17 3.64
C TYR A 65 14.67 -3.84 3.43
N ILE A 66 15.37 -2.70 3.52
CA ILE A 66 14.78 -1.37 3.27
C ILE A 66 14.16 -1.31 1.87
N PHE A 67 14.89 -1.74 0.84
CA PHE A 67 14.37 -1.79 -0.53
C PHE A 67 13.16 -2.69 -0.67
N SER A 68 13.14 -3.83 0.02
CA SER A 68 11.99 -4.76 -0.02
C SER A 68 10.73 -4.10 0.53
N TYR A 69 10.81 -3.45 1.70
CA TYR A 69 9.68 -2.71 2.28
C TYR A 69 9.25 -1.53 1.40
N LEU A 70 10.23 -0.84 0.78
CA LEU A 70 9.95 0.26 -0.14
C LEU A 70 9.23 -0.22 -1.40
N ILE A 71 9.66 -1.33 -2.01
CA ILE A 71 9.03 -1.91 -3.20
C ILE A 71 7.62 -2.40 -2.86
N VAL A 72 7.45 -3.15 -1.76
CA VAL A 72 6.13 -3.65 -1.35
C VAL A 72 5.18 -2.50 -1.03
N GLY A 73 5.62 -1.53 -0.22
CA GLY A 73 4.84 -0.33 0.09
C GLY A 73 4.48 0.47 -1.18
N GLY A 74 5.43 0.60 -2.09
CA GLY A 74 5.23 1.22 -3.41
C GLY A 74 4.19 0.53 -4.27
N ILE A 75 4.23 -0.81 -4.37
CA ILE A 75 3.23 -1.60 -5.11
C ILE A 75 1.85 -1.41 -4.48
N PHE A 76 1.73 -1.52 -3.15
CA PHE A 76 0.46 -1.32 -2.45
C PHE A 76 -0.12 0.08 -2.68
N LEU A 77 0.72 1.11 -2.62
CA LEU A 77 0.31 2.48 -2.86
C LEU A 77 -0.10 2.68 -4.32
N LEU A 78 0.68 2.19 -5.28
CA LEU A 78 0.42 2.35 -6.72
C LEU A 78 -0.88 1.64 -7.12
N VAL A 79 -1.09 0.41 -6.66
CA VAL A 79 -2.33 -0.35 -6.89
C VAL A 79 -3.53 0.36 -6.26
N GLY A 80 -3.41 0.81 -5.01
CA GLY A 80 -4.47 1.57 -4.33
C GLY A 80 -4.81 2.86 -5.06
N LEU A 81 -3.80 3.59 -5.53
CA LEU A 81 -3.97 4.85 -6.26
C LEU A 81 -4.61 4.62 -7.65
N LEU A 82 -4.26 3.55 -8.35
CA LEU A 82 -4.90 3.18 -9.62
C LEU A 82 -6.39 2.90 -9.44
N PHE A 83 -6.75 2.12 -8.41
CA PHE A 83 -8.17 1.86 -8.11
C PHE A 83 -8.92 3.15 -7.75
N PHE A 84 -8.28 4.04 -7.00
CA PHE A 84 -8.85 5.34 -6.66
C PHE A 84 -9.04 6.23 -7.90
N CYS A 85 -8.07 6.28 -8.81
CA CYS A 85 -8.17 7.02 -10.07
C CYS A 85 -9.27 6.46 -10.99
N ILE A 86 -9.40 5.14 -11.12
CA ILE A 86 -10.47 4.51 -11.90
C ILE A 86 -11.84 4.84 -11.29
N PHE A 87 -11.95 4.79 -9.97
CA PHE A 87 -13.18 5.15 -9.26
C PHE A 87 -13.56 6.61 -9.50
N LEU A 88 -12.60 7.54 -9.32
CA LEU A 88 -12.80 8.96 -9.59
C LEU A 88 -13.16 9.22 -11.04
N TYR A 89 -12.47 8.60 -12.00
CA TYR A 89 -12.78 8.76 -13.42
C TYR A 89 -14.22 8.32 -13.73
N LYS A 90 -14.64 7.16 -13.22
CA LYS A 90 -16.00 6.65 -13.43
C LYS A 90 -17.06 7.51 -12.74
N PHE A 91 -16.73 8.11 -11.60
CA PHE A 91 -17.59 9.04 -10.89
C PHE A 91 -17.72 10.36 -11.66
N LEU A 92 -16.60 10.99 -12.00
CA LEU A 92 -16.54 12.28 -12.69
C LEU A 92 -17.13 12.23 -14.12
N LEU A 93 -16.86 11.16 -14.88
CA LEU A 93 -17.41 11.01 -16.23
C LEU A 93 -18.93 10.82 -16.20
N LYS A 94 -19.46 10.23 -15.12
CA LYS A 94 -20.90 10.07 -14.93
C LYS A 94 -21.60 11.41 -14.66
N ASP A 95 -20.92 12.36 -14.03
CA ASP A 95 -21.46 13.71 -13.83
C ASP A 95 -21.44 14.54 -15.13
N ILE A 96 -20.43 14.37 -15.99
CA ILE A 96 -20.30 15.10 -17.28
C ILE A 96 -21.40 14.71 -18.29
N ASP A 97 -21.86 13.46 -18.29
CA ASP A 97 -22.96 13.01 -19.16
C ASP A 97 -24.34 13.55 -18.73
N LEU A 98 -24.50 13.93 -17.44
CA LEU A 98 -25.76 14.50 -16.93
C LEU A 98 -25.93 16.00 -17.24
N ASP A 99 -24.84 16.72 -17.50
CA ASP A 99 -24.86 18.16 -17.81
C ASP A 99 -25.19 18.45 -19.28
N LYS A 100 -25.25 17.40 -20.13
CA LYS A 100 -25.53 17.50 -21.57
C LYS A 100 -26.94 17.06 -21.99
N LEU A 101 -27.83 16.78 -21.04
CA LEU A 101 -29.25 16.47 -21.30
C LEU A 101 -30.15 17.62 -20.83
#